data_AF-A0AAE4MKM0-F1
#
_entry.id   AF-A0AAE4MKM0-F1
#
_cell.length_a   1.000
_cell.length_b   1.000
_cell.length_c   1.000
_cell.angle_alpha   90.00
_cell.angle_beta   90.00
_cell.angle_gamma   90.00
#
_symmetry.space_group_name_H-M   'P 1'
#
loop_
_entity.id
_entity.type
_entity.pdbx_description
1 polymer ?
#
loop_
_entity_poly.entity_id
_entity_poly.type
_entity_poly.pdbx_seq_one_letter_code
_entity_poly.pdbx_strand_id
1 'polypeptide(L)'
;MKIQKTISLLVLFSLMLTMLAAPAAAHGTYMTLEPNGVKVQAWYQGNEPMANCDYQVYAISVSNGTETESLYLTGKTDDNGTAVFDIKPGVNIYRVKVISGEHAAERRIDLAAGSSGAAGDHSHVSWFNVFAGLGYIVGIAGILMYFMSRKQKK
;
A
#
# COMPACT_ATOMS: atom_id res chain seq x y z
N MET A 1 42.28 2.53 17.20
CA MET A 1 41.20 3.00 18.10
C MET A 1 40.39 4.18 17.56
N LYS A 2 40.97 5.19 16.88
CA LYS A 2 40.20 6.33 16.32
C LYS A 2 39.26 5.94 15.17
N ILE A 3 39.71 5.07 14.25
CA ILE A 3 38.94 4.64 13.06
C ILE A 3 37.68 3.81 13.42
N GLN A 4 37.75 2.96 14.45
CA GLN A 4 36.59 2.19 14.92
C GLN A 4 35.53 3.09 15.57
N LYS A 5 35.94 4.16 16.26
CA LYS A 5 35.02 5.15 16.83
C LYS A 5 34.28 5.95 15.76
N THR A 6 34.98 6.34 14.69
CA THR A 6 34.34 7.05 13.55
C THR A 6 33.37 6.16 12.77
N ILE A 7 33.67 4.87 12.59
CA ILE A 7 32.74 3.93 11.94
C ILE A 7 31.49 3.72 12.80
N SER A 8 31.64 3.52 14.12
CA SER A 8 30.49 3.44 15.03
C SER A 8 29.64 4.71 15.01
N LEU A 9 30.27 5.89 14.95
CA LEU A 9 29.55 7.16 14.90
C LEU A 9 28.75 7.30 13.59
N LEU A 10 29.32 6.90 12.46
CA LEU A 10 28.66 6.91 11.16
C LEU A 10 27.47 5.93 11.11
N VAL A 11 27.62 4.73 11.67
CA VAL A 11 26.53 3.74 11.76
C VAL A 11 25.40 4.27 12.65
N LEU A 12 25.73 4.85 13.80
CA LEU A 12 24.73 5.45 14.71
C LEU A 12 24.02 6.63 14.06
N PHE A 13 24.75 7.49 13.36
CA PHE A 13 24.20 8.65 12.65
C PHE A 13 23.28 8.20 11.49
N SER A 14 23.69 7.19 10.73
CA SER A 14 22.87 6.60 9.67
C SER A 14 21.57 5.98 10.21
N LEU A 15 21.65 5.27 11.35
CA LEU A 15 20.48 4.70 12.04
C LEU A 15 19.56 5.80 12.60
N MET A 16 20.12 6.93 13.00
CA MET A 16 19.35 8.08 13.46
C MET A 16 18.64 8.79 12.29
N LEU A 17 19.26 8.87 11.11
CA LEU A 17 18.63 9.42 9.90
C LEU A 17 17.42 8.61 9.44
N THR A 18 17.42 7.28 9.58
CA THR A 18 16.26 6.46 9.19
C THR A 18 15.07 6.64 10.14
N MET A 19 15.31 7.10 11.37
CA MET A 19 14.26 7.44 12.34
C MET A 19 13.57 8.79 12.05
N LEU A 20 14.16 9.63 11.19
CA LEU A 20 13.55 10.90 10.74
C LEU A 20 12.64 10.73 9.52
N ALA A 21 12.51 9.52 8.95
CA ALA A 21 11.54 9.26 7.91
C ALA A 21 10.13 9.36 8.51
N ALA A 22 9.46 10.50 8.28
CA ALA A 22 8.05 10.65 8.60
C ALA A 22 7.25 9.53 7.93
N PRO A 23 6.22 8.96 8.59
CA PRO A 23 5.35 8.00 7.95
C PRO A 23 4.72 8.66 6.72
N ALA A 24 5.05 8.15 5.53
CA ALA A 24 4.33 8.51 4.32
C ALA A 24 2.90 7.99 4.49
N ALA A 25 1.95 8.90 4.68
CA ALA A 25 0.55 8.57 4.87
C ALA A 25 -0.03 7.98 3.58
N ALA A 26 -0.17 6.66 3.53
CA ALA A 26 -0.99 6.00 2.53
C ALA A 26 -2.46 6.21 2.90
N HIS A 27 -3.16 7.06 2.17
CA HIS A 27 -4.60 7.31 2.36
C HIS A 27 -5.42 6.14 1.81
N GLY A 28 -6.40 5.69 2.59
CA GLY A 28 -7.24 4.55 2.23
C GLY A 28 -8.39 4.96 1.33
N THR A 29 -8.56 4.26 0.22
CA THR A 29 -9.85 4.16 -0.46
C THR A 29 -10.46 2.80 -0.18
N TYR A 30 -11.75 2.79 0.11
CA TYR A 30 -12.56 1.58 0.25
C TYR A 30 -13.60 1.53 -0.85
N MET A 31 -14.04 0.32 -1.18
CA MET A 31 -14.99 0.11 -2.25
C MET A 31 -15.91 -1.05 -1.96
N THR A 32 -17.19 -0.83 -2.26
CA THR A 32 -18.26 -1.82 -2.17
C THR A 32 -18.90 -1.99 -3.54
N LEU A 33 -19.18 -3.25 -3.89
CA LEU A 33 -19.94 -3.56 -5.09
C LEU A 33 -21.43 -3.52 -4.75
N GLU A 34 -22.19 -2.74 -5.51
CA GLU A 34 -23.65 -2.73 -5.46
C GLU A 34 -24.21 -3.37 -6.75
N PRO A 35 -25.44 -3.90 -6.77
CA PRO A 35 -25.99 -4.62 -7.93
C PRO A 35 -25.99 -3.86 -9.25
N ASN A 36 -25.98 -2.52 -9.19
CA ASN A 36 -26.05 -1.65 -10.36
C ASN A 36 -24.75 -0.85 -10.60
N GLY A 37 -23.71 -1.04 -9.80
CA GLY A 37 -22.51 -0.21 -9.91
C GLY A 37 -21.50 -0.44 -8.80
N VAL A 38 -20.40 0.29 -8.87
CA VAL A 38 -19.36 0.23 -7.86
C VAL A 38 -19.38 1.53 -7.06
N LYS A 39 -19.55 1.39 -5.74
CA LYS A 39 -19.52 2.50 -4.80
C LYS A 39 -18.15 2.60 -4.15
N VAL A 40 -17.52 3.74 -4.32
CA VAL A 40 -16.20 4.10 -3.81
C VAL A 40 -16.37 5.06 -2.66
N GLN A 41 -15.61 4.87 -1.59
CA GLN A 41 -15.52 5.82 -0.49
C GLN A 41 -14.06 6.09 -0.16
N ALA A 42 -13.69 7.35 -0.05
CA ALA A 42 -12.32 7.81 0.17
C ALA A 42 -12.23 8.76 1.37
N TRP A 43 -11.18 8.63 2.17
CA TRP A 43 -10.96 9.45 3.36
C TRP A 43 -9.47 9.73 3.60
N TYR A 44 -9.21 10.86 4.26
CA TYR A 44 -7.91 11.19 4.84
C TYR A 44 -7.71 10.45 6.17
N GLN A 45 -6.48 10.47 6.68
CA GLN A 45 -6.18 9.98 8.02
C GLN A 45 -7.01 10.75 9.06
N GLY A 46 -7.68 10.04 9.97
CA GLY A 46 -8.62 10.65 10.92
C GLY A 46 -10.10 10.57 10.51
N ASN A 47 -10.42 9.80 9.45
CA ASN A 47 -11.77 9.56 8.94
C ASN A 47 -12.47 10.80 8.34
N GLU A 48 -11.68 11.81 7.93
CA GLU A 48 -12.22 12.96 7.19
C GLU A 48 -12.49 12.56 5.73
N PRO A 49 -13.69 12.77 5.18
CA PRO A 49 -14.00 12.38 3.81
C PRO A 49 -13.19 13.19 2.80
N MET A 50 -12.72 12.54 1.72
CA MET A 50 -12.16 13.22 0.55
C MET A 50 -13.30 13.82 -0.29
N ALA A 51 -13.97 14.83 0.24
CA ALA A 51 -15.15 15.45 -0.36
C ALA A 51 -14.81 16.34 -1.56
N ASN A 52 -15.66 16.35 -2.58
CA ASN A 52 -15.53 17.21 -3.77
C ASN A 52 -14.17 17.06 -4.52
N CYS A 53 -13.50 15.93 -4.31
CA CYS A 53 -12.19 15.59 -4.87
C CYS A 53 -12.35 14.95 -6.24
N ASP A 54 -11.36 15.15 -7.12
CA ASP A 54 -11.41 14.55 -8.44
C ASP A 54 -11.23 13.04 -8.33
N TYR A 55 -12.00 12.25 -9.06
CA TYR A 55 -11.77 10.82 -9.17
C TYR A 55 -11.64 10.38 -10.62
N GLN A 56 -10.89 9.31 -10.81
CA GLN A 56 -10.59 8.69 -12.10
C GLN A 56 -10.77 7.18 -11.96
N VAL A 57 -11.56 6.60 -12.86
CA VAL A 57 -11.78 5.16 -12.96
C VAL A 57 -11.11 4.69 -14.23
N TYR A 58 -10.24 3.69 -14.10
CA TYR A 58 -9.56 3.02 -15.21
C TYR A 58 -10.14 1.62 -15.35
N ALA A 59 -10.53 1.26 -16.57
CA ALA A 59 -10.91 -0.09 -16.94
C ALA A 59 -9.64 -0.84 -17.38
N ILE A 60 -9.42 -2.01 -16.78
CA ILE A 60 -8.27 -2.87 -17.07
C ILE A 60 -8.73 -4.06 -17.89
N SER A 61 -8.16 -4.20 -19.09
CA SER A 61 -8.34 -5.38 -19.94
C SER A 61 -7.09 -6.23 -19.92
N VAL A 62 -7.25 -7.54 -19.74
CA VAL A 62 -6.14 -8.50 -19.79
C VAL A 62 -6.23 -9.27 -21.11
N SER A 63 -5.19 -9.18 -21.93
CA SER A 63 -5.08 -9.92 -23.19
C SER A 63 -3.71 -10.56 -23.28
N ASN A 64 -3.66 -11.87 -23.51
CA ASN A 64 -2.41 -12.66 -23.55
C ASN A 64 -1.50 -12.42 -22.32
N GLY A 65 -2.09 -12.32 -21.12
CA GLY A 65 -1.37 -12.06 -19.88
C GLY A 65 -0.83 -10.62 -19.72
N THR A 66 -1.10 -9.74 -20.69
CA THR A 66 -0.73 -8.32 -20.63
C THR A 66 -1.93 -7.49 -20.22
N GLU A 67 -1.76 -6.63 -19.23
CA GLU A 67 -2.79 -5.70 -18.80
C GLU A 67 -2.70 -4.40 -19.59
N THR A 68 -3.85 -3.90 -19.98
CA THR A 68 -4.00 -2.59 -20.63
C THR A 68 -5.01 -1.77 -19.86
N GLU A 69 -4.60 -0.59 -19.43
CA GLU A 69 -5.48 0.38 -18.78
C GLU A 69 -6.01 1.38 -19.78
N SER A 70 -7.29 1.69 -19.63
CA SER A 70 -7.95 2.79 -20.32
C SER A 70 -8.73 3.62 -19.31
N LEU A 71 -8.59 4.95 -19.39
CA LEU A 71 -9.41 5.85 -18.59
C LEU A 71 -10.87 5.66 -19.01
N TYR A 72 -11.69 5.21 -18.08
CA TYR A 72 -13.10 4.93 -18.30
C TYR A 72 -13.96 6.13 -17.94
N LEU A 73 -13.75 6.71 -16.77
CA LEU A 73 -14.58 7.79 -16.26
C LEU A 73 -13.78 8.73 -15.36
N THR A 74 -14.15 10.01 -15.36
CA THR A 74 -13.70 11.00 -14.39
C THR A 74 -14.91 11.68 -13.75
N GLY A 75 -14.73 12.19 -12.55
CA GLY A 75 -15.78 12.94 -11.87
C GLY A 75 -15.30 13.56 -10.56
N LYS A 76 -16.24 13.94 -9.71
CA LYS A 76 -15.98 14.38 -8.33
C LYS A 76 -16.70 13.52 -7.32
N THR A 77 -16.07 13.27 -6.19
CA THR A 77 -16.72 12.67 -5.02
C THR A 77 -17.75 13.63 -4.42
N ASP A 78 -18.76 13.09 -3.76
CA ASP A 78 -19.75 13.87 -3.01
C ASP A 78 -19.18 14.39 -1.68
N ASP A 79 -20.03 15.06 -0.89
CA ASP A 79 -19.66 15.62 0.42
C ASP A 79 -19.23 14.56 1.45
N ASN A 80 -19.55 13.28 1.23
CA ASN A 80 -19.14 12.16 2.06
C ASN A 80 -17.90 11.44 1.51
N GLY A 81 -17.23 12.02 0.50
CA GLY A 81 -16.08 11.38 -0.16
C GLY A 81 -16.46 10.14 -0.95
N THR A 82 -17.72 10.05 -1.39
CA THR A 82 -18.27 8.89 -2.10
C THR A 82 -18.37 9.16 -3.59
N ALA A 83 -18.12 8.15 -4.42
CA ALA A 83 -18.42 8.16 -5.85
C ALA A 83 -19.09 6.84 -6.24
N VAL A 84 -20.05 6.88 -7.16
CA VAL A 84 -20.71 5.69 -7.71
C VAL A 84 -20.55 5.72 -9.22
N PHE A 85 -20.17 4.59 -9.82
CA PHE A 85 -20.08 4.45 -11.27
C PHE A 85 -20.62 3.10 -11.75
N ASP A 86 -21.15 3.09 -12.96
CA ASP A 86 -21.68 1.89 -13.58
C ASP A 86 -20.57 0.99 -14.09
N ILE A 87 -20.75 -0.32 -13.93
CA ILE A 87 -19.83 -1.33 -14.44
C ILE A 87 -19.93 -1.36 -15.97
N LYS A 88 -18.79 -1.18 -16.64
CA LYS A 88 -18.70 -1.36 -18.08
C LYS A 88 -18.87 -2.84 -18.45
N PRO A 89 -19.80 -3.20 -19.36
CA PRO A 89 -19.98 -4.57 -19.79
C PRO A 89 -18.67 -5.19 -20.32
N GLY A 90 -18.38 -6.41 -19.88
CA GLY A 90 -17.18 -7.16 -20.29
C GLY A 90 -15.88 -6.74 -19.62
N VAL A 91 -15.89 -5.76 -18.69
CA VAL A 91 -14.72 -5.37 -17.90
C VAL A 91 -14.90 -5.85 -16.46
N ASN A 92 -13.96 -6.70 -16.02
CA ASN A 92 -13.97 -7.26 -14.68
C ASN A 92 -12.96 -6.60 -13.74
N ILE A 93 -12.05 -5.77 -14.24
CA ILE A 93 -10.99 -5.21 -13.43
C ILE A 93 -10.99 -3.69 -13.57
N TYR A 94 -10.94 -3.00 -12.43
CA TYR A 94 -10.90 -1.55 -12.34
C TYR A 94 -9.76 -1.09 -11.44
N ARG A 95 -9.15 0.04 -11.78
CA ARG A 95 -8.35 0.83 -10.85
C ARG A 95 -9.02 2.18 -10.67
N VAL A 96 -9.31 2.53 -9.42
CA VAL A 96 -9.92 3.81 -9.09
C VAL A 96 -8.93 4.64 -8.31
N LYS A 97 -8.83 5.91 -8.67
CA LYS A 97 -7.97 6.89 -8.02
C LYS A 97 -8.80 8.12 -7.63
N VAL A 98 -8.74 8.53 -6.37
CA VAL A 98 -9.32 9.78 -5.86
C VAL A 98 -8.18 10.72 -5.53
N ILE A 99 -8.26 11.96 -6.02
CA ILE A 99 -7.17 12.94 -6.11
C ILE A 99 -7.61 14.24 -5.40
N SER A 100 -6.75 14.71 -4.51
CA SER A 100 -6.89 15.97 -3.78
C SER A 100 -5.56 16.71 -3.79
N GLY A 101 -5.37 17.62 -4.75
CA GLY A 101 -4.09 18.31 -4.91
C GLY A 101 -2.95 17.31 -5.17
N GLU A 102 -1.94 17.29 -4.30
CA GLU A 102 -0.82 16.33 -4.38
C GLU A 102 -1.11 14.98 -3.70
N HIS A 103 -2.23 14.85 -3.00
CA HIS A 103 -2.63 13.60 -2.37
C HIS A 103 -3.49 12.76 -3.32
N ALA A 104 -3.27 11.45 -3.30
CA ALA A 104 -4.15 10.50 -3.96
C ALA A 104 -4.34 9.24 -3.13
N ALA A 105 -5.54 8.68 -3.22
CA ALA A 105 -5.85 7.36 -2.73
C ALA A 105 -6.26 6.50 -3.93
N GLU A 106 -5.74 5.28 -4.02
CA GLU A 106 -6.03 4.39 -5.13
C GLU A 106 -6.31 2.95 -4.70
N ARG A 107 -7.17 2.27 -5.48
CA ARG A 107 -7.55 0.89 -5.25
C ARG A 107 -7.75 0.17 -6.57
N ARG A 108 -7.27 -1.07 -6.64
CA ARG A 108 -7.60 -2.02 -7.71
C ARG A 108 -8.67 -2.99 -7.25
N ILE A 109 -9.58 -3.33 -8.13
CA ILE A 109 -10.68 -4.27 -7.89
C ILE A 109 -10.80 -5.23 -9.04
N ASP A 110 -11.00 -6.49 -8.67
CA ASP A 110 -11.42 -7.54 -9.56
C ASP A 110 -12.85 -7.95 -9.16
N LEU A 111 -13.80 -7.71 -10.05
CA LEU A 111 -15.21 -8.04 -9.87
C LEU A 111 -15.45 -9.54 -9.82
N ALA A 112 -14.61 -10.35 -10.49
CA ALA A 112 -14.74 -11.81 -10.52
C ALA A 112 -14.19 -12.47 -9.25
N ALA A 113 -13.20 -11.87 -8.61
CA ALA A 113 -12.67 -12.33 -7.33
C ALA A 113 -13.56 -11.94 -6.12
N GLY A 114 -14.68 -11.25 -6.38
CA GLY A 114 -15.44 -10.54 -5.36
C GLY A 114 -14.66 -9.35 -4.82
N SER A 115 -15.36 -8.30 -4.40
CA SER A 115 -14.74 -7.22 -3.64
C SER A 115 -14.18 -7.82 -2.35
N SER A 116 -12.91 -8.22 -2.39
CA SER A 116 -12.11 -8.51 -1.20
C SER A 116 -11.92 -7.17 -0.51
N GLY A 117 -12.97 -6.77 0.20
CA GLY A 117 -13.00 -5.63 1.07
C GLY A 117 -12.05 -5.92 2.22
N ALA A 118 -10.75 -5.76 1.99
CA ALA A 118 -9.93 -5.18 3.02
C ALA A 118 -10.44 -3.75 3.16
N ALA A 119 -11.47 -3.60 4.01
CA ALA A 119 -11.67 -2.41 4.82
C ALA A 119 -10.28 -1.88 5.16
N GLY A 120 -10.08 -0.57 4.96
CA GLY A 120 -8.79 0.09 5.19
C GLY A 120 -8.12 -0.57 6.39
N ASP A 121 -6.94 -1.14 6.14
CA ASP A 121 -6.11 -1.70 7.19
C ASP A 121 -6.07 -0.64 8.28
N HIS A 122 -6.70 -0.95 9.41
CA HIS A 122 -6.63 -0.19 10.65
C HIS A 122 -5.21 -0.29 11.19
N SER A 123 -4.19 0.00 10.38
CA SER A 123 -2.77 -0.09 10.72
C SER A 123 -2.51 -1.17 11.76
N HIS A 124 -3.06 -2.38 11.57
CA HIS A 124 -2.79 -3.44 12.51
C HIS A 124 -1.51 -4.02 11.95
N VAL A 125 -0.39 -3.42 12.39
CA VAL A 125 0.94 -3.99 12.21
C VAL A 125 0.79 -5.47 12.52
N SER A 126 0.78 -6.30 11.48
CA SER A 126 0.64 -7.73 11.65
C SER A 126 1.90 -8.15 12.37
N TRP A 127 1.78 -8.39 13.67
CA TRP A 127 2.90 -8.79 14.50
C TRP A 127 3.57 -10.03 13.91
N PHE A 128 2.82 -10.89 13.21
CA PHE A 128 3.36 -11.99 12.43
C PHE A 128 4.33 -11.54 11.32
N ASN A 129 4.03 -10.48 10.57
CA ASN A 129 4.94 -9.95 9.54
C ASN A 129 6.19 -9.31 10.16
N VAL A 130 6.04 -8.65 11.31
CA VAL A 130 7.18 -8.10 12.07
C VAL A 130 8.07 -9.21 12.61
N PHE A 131 7.49 -10.22 13.28
CA PHE A 131 8.23 -11.37 13.80
C PHE A 131 8.83 -12.24 12.69
N ALA A 132 8.17 -12.36 11.54
CA ALA A 132 8.73 -13.04 10.37
C ALA A 132 9.95 -12.29 9.81
N GLY A 133 9.86 -10.96 9.66
CA GLY A 133 10.99 -10.13 9.23
C GLY A 133 12.15 -10.18 10.23
N LEU A 134 11.86 -10.03 11.53
CA LEU A 134 12.89 -10.07 12.58
C LEU A 134 13.50 -11.47 12.72
N GLY A 135 12.68 -12.51 12.60
CA GLY A 135 13.10 -13.91 12.61
C GLY A 135 14.00 -14.25 11.41
N TYR A 136 13.73 -13.68 10.23
CA TYR A 136 14.59 -13.84 9.06
C TYR A 136 15.97 -13.23 9.28
N ILE A 137 16.03 -12.01 9.83
CA ILE A 137 17.30 -11.33 10.13
C ILE A 137 18.09 -12.11 11.19
N VAL A 138 17.46 -12.50 12.30
CA VAL A 138 18.11 -13.25 13.38
C VAL A 138 18.52 -14.66 12.90
N GLY A 139 17.69 -15.31 12.09
CA GLY A 139 17.97 -16.62 11.51
C GLY A 139 19.20 -16.61 10.61
N ILE A 140 19.28 -15.65 9.67
CA ILE A 140 20.45 -15.49 8.81
C ILE A 140 21.69 -15.16 9.64
N ALA A 141 21.60 -14.22 10.57
CA ALA A 141 22.72 -13.84 11.42
C ALA A 141 23.23 -15.02 12.27
N GLY A 142 22.32 -15.83 12.82
CA GLY A 142 22.65 -17.02 13.59
C GLY A 142 23.34 -18.11 12.76
N ILE A 143 22.84 -18.38 11.55
CA ILE A 143 23.45 -19.32 10.61
C ILE A 143 24.87 -18.88 10.25
N LEU A 144 25.06 -17.60 9.93
CA LEU A 144 26.38 -17.04 9.60
C LEU A 144 27.36 -17.17 10.79
N MET A 145 26.92 -16.80 11.99
CA MET A 145 27.74 -16.91 13.20
C MET A 145 28.11 -18.36 13.52
N TYR A 146 27.20 -19.31 13.31
CA TYR A 146 27.47 -20.74 13.51
C TYR A 146 28.58 -21.25 12.58
N PHE A 147 28.55 -20.89 11.30
CA PHE A 147 29.60 -21.26 10.35
C PHE A 147 30.94 -20.56 10.63
N MET A 148 30.91 -19.29 11.07
CA MET A 148 32.13 -18.57 11.47
C MET A 148 32.76 -19.15 12.74
N SER A 149 31.94 -19.55 13.73
CA SER A 149 32.42 -20.19 14.96
C SER A 149 33.13 -21.53 14.69
N ARG A 150 32.64 -22.30 13.71
CA ARG A 150 33.29 -23.55 13.30
C ARG A 150 34.63 -23.35 12.59
N LYS A 151 34.84 -22.20 11.92
CA LYS A 151 36.12 -21.86 11.29
C LYS A 151 37.17 -21.35 12.28
N GLN A 152 36.78 -20.88 13.46
CA GLN A 152 37.73 -20.43 14.49
C GLN A 152 38.26 -21.55 15.40
N LYS A 153 37.69 -22.77 15.33
CA LYS A 153 38.15 -23.95 16.06
C LYS A 153 39.01 -24.91 15.22
N LYS A 154 39.57 -24.43 14.10
CA LYS A 154 40.62 -25.11 13.34
C LYS A 154 41.86 -24.25 13.31
#